data_AF-A0A1E2RUL5-F1
#
_entry.id   AF-A0A1E2RUL5-F1
#
_cell.length_a   1.000
_cell.length_b   1.000
_cell.length_c   1.000
_cell.angle_alpha   90.00
_cell.angle_beta   90.00
_cell.angle_gamma   90.00
#
_symmetry.space_group_name_H-M   'P 1'
#
loop_
_entity.id
_entity.type
_entity.pdbx_description
1 polymer ?
#
loop_
_entity_poly.entity_id
_entity_poly.type
_entity_poly.pdbx_seq_one_letter_code
_entity_poly.pdbx_strand_id
1 'polypeptide(L)'
;MSAETQSELFENPLKNAFQRWQCRVRQIVMRENGGRPDDAIMPLVTPAGEDEPIGHIITVMPRKAEASVTPELMHMARKTMDPAQRREQALTFFSANYYQKPDQFAGLLTATFKPDSPGLAQLRAAKQCVLTFQAYSRRFDLSCRVRRLERSDPLREATWWHNFLFNPNLDADTEIVGFEPIWSESRAYPPL
;
A
#
# COMPACT_ATOMS: atom_id res chain seq x y z
N MET A 1 -5.80 16.66 -29.36
CA MET A 1 -6.02 15.54 -28.42
C MET A 1 -6.20 14.29 -29.26
N SER A 2 -5.13 13.49 -29.39
CA SER A 2 -5.12 12.27 -30.19
C SER A 2 -5.94 11.16 -29.51
N ALA A 3 -6.57 10.31 -30.31
CA ALA A 3 -7.41 9.20 -29.88
C ALA A 3 -6.70 8.17 -28.99
N GLU A 4 -5.37 8.21 -28.91
CA GLU A 4 -4.55 7.35 -28.03
C GLU A 4 -4.75 7.66 -26.54
N THR A 5 -5.12 8.89 -26.16
CA THR A 5 -5.29 9.27 -24.74
C THR A 5 -6.63 8.81 -24.14
N GLN A 6 -7.61 8.42 -24.95
CA GLN A 6 -8.88 7.86 -24.46
C GLN A 6 -8.86 6.33 -24.30
N SER A 7 -7.85 5.63 -24.86
CA SER A 7 -7.76 4.18 -24.83
C SER A 7 -7.15 3.60 -23.54
N GLU A 8 -6.45 4.40 -22.74
CA GLU A 8 -5.88 3.96 -21.44
C GLU A 8 -6.90 3.93 -20.29
N LEU A 9 -8.13 4.42 -20.53
CA LEU A 9 -9.26 4.33 -19.60
C LEU A 9 -9.95 2.95 -19.63
N PHE A 10 -9.56 2.06 -20.56
CA PHE A 10 -10.05 0.68 -20.56
C PHE A 10 -9.37 -0.12 -19.45
N GLU A 11 -10.22 -0.57 -18.52
CA GLU A 11 -9.94 -1.40 -17.36
C GLU A 11 -8.82 -2.41 -17.57
N ASN A 12 -7.69 -2.22 -16.88
CA ASN A 12 -6.69 -3.27 -16.78
C ASN A 12 -7.26 -4.38 -15.85
N PRO A 13 -7.57 -5.60 -16.37
CA PRO A 13 -8.25 -6.63 -15.58
C PRO A 13 -7.43 -7.05 -14.37
N LEU A 14 -6.09 -7.06 -14.52
CA LEU A 14 -5.15 -7.39 -13.45
C LEU A 14 -5.16 -6.36 -12.34
N LYS A 15 -5.11 -5.07 -12.69
CA LYS A 15 -5.27 -3.97 -11.73
C LYS A 15 -6.58 -4.11 -10.95
N ASN A 16 -7.69 -4.29 -11.66
CA ASN A 16 -9.01 -4.36 -11.04
C ASN A 16 -9.14 -5.57 -10.12
N ALA A 17 -8.67 -6.75 -10.54
CA ALA A 17 -8.64 -7.95 -9.73
C ALA A 17 -7.77 -7.76 -8.48
N PHE A 18 -6.56 -7.21 -8.63
CA PHE A 18 -5.66 -6.94 -7.52
C PHE A 18 -6.26 -5.95 -6.52
N GLN A 19 -6.82 -4.82 -6.98
CA GLN A 19 -7.41 -3.80 -6.10
C GLN A 19 -8.62 -4.34 -5.35
N ARG A 20 -9.51 -5.10 -6.00
CA ARG A 20 -10.66 -5.76 -5.36
C ARG A 20 -10.18 -6.77 -4.31
N TRP A 21 -9.18 -7.59 -4.65
CA TRP A 21 -8.60 -8.55 -3.74
C TRP A 21 -7.95 -7.87 -2.52
N GLN A 22 -7.12 -6.84 -2.72
CA GLN A 22 -6.50 -6.05 -1.65
C GLN A 22 -7.53 -5.37 -0.75
N CYS A 23 -8.60 -4.82 -1.32
CA CYS A 23 -9.71 -4.27 -0.54
C CYS A 23 -10.34 -5.33 0.36
N ARG A 24 -10.62 -6.52 -0.20
CA ARG A 24 -11.24 -7.62 0.55
C ARG A 24 -10.36 -8.12 1.68
N VAL A 25 -9.09 -8.42 1.42
CA VAL A 25 -8.17 -8.97 2.44
C VAL A 25 -7.89 -7.95 3.54
N ARG A 26 -7.77 -6.65 3.21
CA ARG A 26 -7.60 -5.59 4.21
C ARG A 26 -8.85 -5.40 5.07
N GLN A 27 -10.03 -5.55 4.49
CA GLN A 27 -11.28 -5.54 5.26
C GLN A 27 -11.34 -6.70 6.26
N ILE A 28 -10.91 -7.91 5.84
CA ILE A 28 -10.79 -9.08 6.72
C ILE A 28 -9.79 -8.78 7.85
N VAL A 29 -8.59 -8.31 7.51
CA VAL A 29 -7.55 -7.95 8.49
C VAL A 29 -8.06 -6.98 9.55
N MET A 30 -8.83 -5.95 9.16
CA MET A 30 -9.36 -4.95 10.08
C MET A 30 -10.52 -5.48 10.94
N ARG A 31 -11.35 -6.38 10.42
CA ARG A 31 -12.54 -6.92 11.12
C ARG A 31 -12.23 -8.12 12.01
N GLU A 32 -11.33 -8.98 11.55
CA GLU A 32 -11.15 -10.32 12.14
C GLU A 32 -9.79 -10.44 12.86
N ASN A 33 -8.75 -9.77 12.35
CA ASN A 33 -7.38 -9.89 12.88
C ASN A 33 -6.94 -8.65 13.69
N GLY A 34 -7.89 -7.81 14.09
CA GLY A 34 -7.62 -6.59 14.87
C GLY A 34 -6.61 -5.66 14.19
N GLY A 35 -6.58 -5.62 12.86
CA GLY A 35 -5.68 -4.80 12.05
C GLY A 35 -4.22 -5.26 12.03
N ARG A 36 -3.91 -6.48 12.49
CA ARG A 36 -2.57 -7.05 12.40
C ARG A 36 -2.27 -7.47 10.96
N PRO A 37 -1.18 -6.98 10.33
CA PRO A 37 -0.79 -7.40 8.99
C PRO A 37 -0.55 -8.91 8.88
N ASP A 38 -0.93 -9.47 7.74
CA ASP A 38 -0.70 -10.85 7.32
C ASP A 38 -0.05 -10.89 5.92
N ASP A 39 0.22 -12.10 5.43
CA ASP A 39 0.88 -12.34 4.12
C ASP A 39 0.12 -11.71 2.94
N ALA A 40 -1.18 -11.42 3.08
CA ALA A 40 -1.99 -10.80 2.03
C ALA A 40 -1.66 -9.31 1.84
N ILE A 41 -1.07 -8.66 2.85
CA ILE A 41 -0.67 -7.24 2.79
C ILE A 41 0.84 -7.04 3.01
N MET A 42 1.55 -8.13 3.31
CA MET A 42 2.99 -8.17 3.51
C MET A 42 3.70 -8.89 2.36
N PRO A 43 3.83 -8.28 1.16
CA PRO A 43 4.49 -8.96 0.04
C PRO A 43 5.97 -9.21 0.34
N LEU A 44 6.47 -10.30 -0.22
CA LEU A 44 7.91 -10.54 -0.35
C LEU A 44 8.46 -9.64 -1.47
N VAL A 45 9.58 -8.97 -1.21
CA VAL A 45 10.16 -8.00 -2.15
C VAL A 45 11.45 -8.55 -2.75
N THR A 46 11.52 -8.58 -4.08
CA THR A 46 12.73 -8.93 -4.82
C THR A 46 13.16 -7.75 -5.69
N PRO A 47 14.32 -7.10 -5.45
CA PRO A 47 14.82 -6.05 -6.32
C PRO A 47 15.03 -6.56 -7.76
N ALA A 48 14.82 -5.70 -8.75
CA ALA A 48 15.03 -6.09 -10.14
C ALA A 48 16.50 -6.47 -10.40
N GLY A 49 16.72 -7.60 -11.05
CA GLY A 49 18.05 -8.14 -11.35
C GLY A 49 18.64 -9.04 -10.25
N GLU A 50 17.94 -9.19 -9.12
CA GLU A 50 18.31 -10.10 -8.03
C GLU A 50 17.41 -11.34 -8.05
N ASP A 51 17.96 -12.49 -7.69
CA ASP A 51 17.20 -13.75 -7.53
C ASP A 51 16.66 -13.91 -6.10
N GLU A 52 17.34 -13.32 -5.11
CA GLU A 52 16.98 -13.44 -3.70
C GLU A 52 16.11 -12.25 -3.23
N PRO A 53 15.01 -12.53 -2.49
CA PRO A 53 14.19 -11.49 -1.90
C PRO A 53 14.87 -10.85 -0.69
N ILE A 54 14.70 -9.54 -0.52
CA ILE A 54 15.22 -8.79 0.63
C ILE A 54 14.32 -8.89 1.88
N GLY A 55 13.18 -9.60 1.77
CA GLY A 55 12.24 -9.85 2.84
C GLY A 55 10.84 -9.25 2.61
N HIS A 56 10.02 -9.28 3.66
CA HIS A 56 8.64 -8.77 3.62
C HIS A 56 8.56 -7.31 4.04
N ILE A 57 7.68 -6.54 3.39
CA ILE A 57 7.34 -5.16 3.79
C ILE A 57 5.85 -5.07 4.11
N ILE A 58 5.43 -4.17 5.01
CA ILE A 58 4.00 -3.89 5.20
C ILE A 58 3.58 -2.81 4.23
N THR A 59 2.60 -3.10 3.37
CA THR A 59 2.09 -2.14 2.40
C THR A 59 0.83 -1.43 2.87
N VAL A 60 0.69 -0.17 2.50
CA VAL A 60 -0.51 0.65 2.61
C VAL A 60 -1.06 0.90 1.21
N MET A 61 -2.38 0.97 1.09
CA MET A 61 -3.08 1.30 -0.14
C MET A 61 -3.71 2.70 0.02
N PRO A 62 -3.00 3.77 -0.38
CA PRO A 62 -3.52 5.12 -0.21
C PRO A 62 -4.67 5.41 -1.18
N ARG A 63 -5.61 6.26 -0.73
CA ARG A 63 -6.72 6.76 -1.53
C ARG A 63 -6.24 7.82 -2.52
N LYS A 64 -6.95 7.97 -3.64
CA LYS A 64 -6.74 9.09 -4.57
C LYS A 64 -7.07 10.41 -3.90
N ALA A 65 -6.57 11.52 -4.46
CA ALA A 65 -6.75 12.84 -3.89
C ALA A 65 -8.25 13.20 -3.69
N GLU A 66 -9.09 12.91 -4.68
CA GLU A 66 -10.53 13.17 -4.67
C GLU A 66 -11.32 12.32 -3.66
N ALA A 67 -10.71 11.23 -3.16
CA ALA A 67 -11.30 10.33 -2.18
C ALA A 67 -10.47 10.25 -0.89
N SER A 68 -9.56 11.21 -0.70
CA SER A 68 -8.62 11.26 0.42
C SER A 68 -9.38 11.43 1.74
N VAL A 69 -8.85 10.79 2.78
CA VAL A 69 -9.35 10.93 4.16
C VAL A 69 -8.22 11.28 5.13
N THR A 70 -7.11 11.81 4.61
CA THR A 70 -5.95 12.20 5.42
C THR A 70 -6.31 13.17 6.55
N PRO A 71 -7.18 14.18 6.35
CA PRO A 71 -7.64 15.06 7.44
C PRO A 71 -8.32 14.29 8.59
N GLU A 72 -9.12 13.28 8.28
CA GLU A 72 -9.79 12.42 9.25
C GLU A 72 -8.78 11.55 10.01
N LEU A 73 -7.80 10.95 9.31
CA LEU A 73 -6.72 10.19 9.96
C LEU A 73 -5.92 11.08 10.93
N MET A 74 -5.59 12.30 10.51
CA MET A 74 -4.89 13.28 11.33
C MET A 74 -5.75 13.71 12.54
N HIS A 75 -7.05 13.91 12.35
CA HIS A 75 -7.95 14.24 13.46
C HIS A 75 -8.01 13.11 14.49
N MET A 76 -8.16 11.86 14.05
CA MET A 76 -8.12 10.68 14.94
C MET A 76 -6.79 10.61 15.72
N ALA A 77 -5.66 10.82 15.04
CA ALA A 77 -4.35 10.79 15.66
C ALA A 77 -4.15 11.87 16.74
N ARG A 78 -4.70 13.08 16.52
CA ARG A 78 -4.58 14.23 17.43
C ARG A 78 -5.59 14.23 18.57
N LYS A 79 -6.72 13.52 18.41
CA LYS A 79 -7.80 13.48 19.42
C LYS A 79 -7.37 12.84 20.74
N THR A 80 -6.42 11.90 20.70
CA THR A 80 -5.95 11.20 21.90
C THR A 80 -4.46 10.83 21.81
N MET A 81 -3.80 10.89 22.96
CA MET A 81 -2.42 10.42 23.13
C MET A 81 -2.34 8.97 23.59
N ASP A 82 -3.47 8.35 23.97
CA ASP A 82 -3.53 6.95 24.35
C ASP A 82 -3.43 6.04 23.10
N PRO A 83 -2.37 5.23 22.96
CA PRO A 83 -2.20 4.31 21.84
C PRO A 83 -3.34 3.29 21.68
N ALA A 84 -3.92 2.81 22.78
CA ALA A 84 -4.97 1.80 22.74
C ALA A 84 -6.26 2.41 22.16
N GLN A 85 -6.65 3.58 22.66
CA GLN A 85 -7.82 4.31 22.16
C GLN A 85 -7.65 4.74 20.69
N ARG A 86 -6.44 5.19 20.31
CA ARG A 86 -6.13 5.54 18.92
C ARG A 86 -6.27 4.34 17.99
N ARG A 87 -5.72 3.18 18.40
CA ARG A 87 -5.84 1.92 17.66
C ARG A 87 -7.31 1.51 17.51
N GLU A 88 -8.10 1.59 18.56
CA GLU A 88 -9.53 1.24 18.53
C GLU A 88 -10.33 2.12 17.55
N GLN A 89 -10.08 3.43 17.55
CA GLN A 89 -10.70 4.36 16.59
C GLN A 89 -10.29 4.03 15.15
N ALA A 90 -9.00 3.74 14.94
CA ALA A 90 -8.50 3.34 13.63
C ALA A 90 -9.15 2.05 13.15
N LEU A 91 -9.25 1.02 13.99
CA LEU A 91 -9.92 -0.24 13.67
C LEU A 91 -11.39 -0.02 13.32
N THR A 92 -12.10 0.79 14.09
CA THR A 92 -13.50 1.14 13.80
C THR A 92 -13.63 1.82 12.44
N PHE A 93 -12.75 2.79 12.15
CA PHE A 93 -12.76 3.51 10.88
C PHE A 93 -12.44 2.60 9.67
N PHE A 94 -11.35 1.83 9.75
CA PHE A 94 -10.89 1.00 8.63
C PHE A 94 -11.74 -0.27 8.43
N SER A 95 -12.38 -0.79 9.47
CA SER A 95 -13.28 -1.95 9.38
C SER A 95 -14.65 -1.62 8.75
N ALA A 96 -15.05 -0.34 8.76
CA ALA A 96 -16.32 0.13 8.21
C ALA A 96 -16.33 0.11 6.67
N ASN A 97 -16.39 1.28 6.04
CA ASN A 97 -16.56 1.42 4.59
C ASN A 97 -15.26 1.76 3.86
N TYR A 98 -14.13 1.87 4.57
CA TYR A 98 -12.86 2.33 3.99
C TYR A 98 -12.39 1.48 2.81
N TYR A 99 -12.56 0.16 2.86
CA TYR A 99 -12.14 -0.75 1.77
C TYR A 99 -13.30 -1.21 0.87
N GLN A 100 -14.45 -0.52 0.86
CA GLN A 100 -15.60 -0.97 0.06
C GLN A 100 -15.54 -0.56 -1.42
N LYS A 101 -14.79 0.49 -1.77
CA LYS A 101 -14.77 1.09 -3.11
C LYS A 101 -13.34 1.04 -3.70
N PRO A 102 -12.98 -0.02 -4.45
CA PRO A 102 -11.64 -0.19 -5.01
C PRO A 102 -11.18 0.96 -5.93
N ASP A 103 -12.12 1.59 -6.63
CA ASP A 103 -11.93 2.71 -7.54
C ASP A 103 -11.45 4.00 -6.84
N GLN A 104 -11.60 4.09 -5.51
CA GLN A 104 -11.13 5.21 -4.71
C GLN A 104 -9.63 5.16 -4.37
N PHE A 105 -8.94 4.05 -4.71
CA PHE A 105 -7.52 3.87 -4.40
C PHE A 105 -6.61 4.26 -5.56
N ALA A 106 -5.42 4.79 -5.23
CA ALA A 106 -4.48 5.37 -6.19
C ALA A 106 -3.94 4.36 -7.23
N GLY A 107 -4.10 3.06 -7.00
CA GLY A 107 -3.59 2.01 -7.89
C GLY A 107 -2.08 1.77 -7.74
N LEU A 108 -1.47 2.35 -6.71
CA LEU A 108 -0.12 2.06 -6.24
C LEU A 108 -0.15 1.67 -4.77
N LEU A 109 0.97 1.16 -4.27
CA LEU A 109 1.16 0.86 -2.86
C LEU A 109 2.24 1.74 -2.27
N THR A 110 2.21 1.93 -0.96
CA THR A 110 3.27 2.62 -0.23
C THR A 110 3.76 1.77 0.93
N ALA A 111 5.00 1.97 1.36
CA ALA A 111 5.53 1.36 2.57
C ALA A 111 6.46 2.31 3.31
N THR A 112 6.58 2.12 4.62
CA THR A 112 7.52 2.83 5.49
C THR A 112 8.77 1.99 5.70
N PHE A 113 9.92 2.64 5.65
CA PHE A 113 11.22 2.07 6.00
C PHE A 113 11.85 2.89 7.13
N LYS A 114 12.66 2.23 7.95
CA LYS A 114 13.53 2.94 8.90
C LYS A 114 14.50 3.85 8.13
N PRO A 115 14.93 4.97 8.73
CA PRO A 115 16.03 5.76 8.18
C PRO A 115 17.23 4.87 7.86
N ASP A 116 17.90 5.15 6.73
CA ASP A 116 19.11 4.46 6.26
C ASP A 116 18.94 2.93 6.09
N SER A 117 17.71 2.48 5.82
CA SER A 117 17.43 1.05 5.62
C SER A 117 18.25 0.48 4.44
N PRO A 118 19.08 -0.57 4.67
CA PRO A 118 19.84 -1.22 3.59
C PRO A 118 18.95 -1.78 2.48
N GLY A 119 17.80 -2.37 2.85
CA GLY A 119 16.83 -2.86 1.89
C GLY A 119 16.24 -1.74 1.02
N LEU A 120 15.96 -0.58 1.61
CA LEU A 120 15.52 0.58 0.83
C LEU A 120 16.62 1.11 -0.09
N ALA A 121 17.87 1.14 0.36
CA ALA A 121 19.00 1.54 -0.48
C ALA A 121 19.14 0.64 -1.71
N GLN A 122 19.00 -0.68 -1.53
CA GLN A 122 18.99 -1.65 -2.63
C GLN A 122 17.82 -1.41 -3.59
N LEU A 123 16.60 -1.22 -3.08
CA LEU A 123 15.42 -0.94 -3.92
C LEU A 123 15.57 0.35 -4.75
N ARG A 124 16.16 1.39 -4.17
CA ARG A 124 16.44 2.65 -4.88
C ARG A 124 17.48 2.48 -5.98
N ALA A 125 18.53 1.69 -5.72
CA ALA A 125 19.54 1.37 -6.72
C ALA A 125 18.95 0.57 -7.89
N ALA A 126 18.11 -0.42 -7.59
CA ALA A 126 17.44 -1.26 -8.60
C ALA A 126 16.36 -0.50 -9.40
N LYS A 127 15.74 0.55 -8.82
CA LYS A 127 14.63 1.37 -9.38
C LYS A 127 13.34 0.61 -9.66
N GLN A 128 13.39 -0.71 -9.73
CA GLN A 128 12.26 -1.61 -9.91
C GLN A 128 12.39 -2.80 -8.95
N CYS A 129 11.27 -3.45 -8.66
CA CYS A 129 11.22 -4.66 -7.86
C CYS A 129 9.97 -5.48 -8.22
N VAL A 130 9.96 -6.75 -7.82
CA VAL A 130 8.75 -7.56 -7.79
C VAL A 130 8.20 -7.59 -6.38
N LEU A 131 6.91 -7.28 -6.23
CA LEU A 131 6.15 -7.52 -5.00
C LEU A 131 5.34 -8.81 -5.17
N THR A 132 5.70 -9.85 -4.42
CA THR A 132 4.99 -11.14 -4.43
C THR A 132 4.03 -11.20 -3.26
N PHE A 133 2.73 -11.17 -3.57
CA PHE A 133 1.65 -11.37 -2.60
C PHE A 133 1.13 -12.79 -2.72
N GLN A 134 0.97 -13.52 -1.61
CA GLN A 134 0.41 -14.88 -1.65
C GLN A 134 -0.43 -15.15 -0.41
N ALA A 135 -1.76 -15.21 -0.59
CA ALA A 135 -2.70 -15.56 0.47
C ALA A 135 -4.07 -15.96 -0.11
N TYR A 136 -4.87 -16.70 0.65
CA TYR A 136 -6.24 -17.07 0.27
C TYR A 136 -6.34 -17.72 -1.13
N SER A 137 -5.41 -18.63 -1.45
CA SER A 137 -5.31 -19.32 -2.76
C SER A 137 -5.17 -18.37 -3.96
N ARG A 138 -4.70 -17.14 -3.73
CA ARG A 138 -4.35 -16.17 -4.77
C ARG A 138 -2.89 -15.78 -4.62
N ARG A 139 -2.23 -15.59 -5.75
CA ARG A 139 -0.91 -14.95 -5.81
C ARG A 139 -0.89 -13.85 -6.85
N PHE A 140 -0.25 -12.73 -6.52
CA PHE A 140 0.02 -11.64 -7.43
C PHE A 140 1.50 -11.32 -7.40
N ASP A 141 2.13 -11.32 -8.58
CA ASP A 141 3.52 -10.89 -8.76
C ASP A 141 3.46 -9.56 -9.49
N LEU A 142 3.67 -8.47 -8.75
CA LEU A 142 3.61 -7.13 -9.31
C LEU A 142 5.02 -6.63 -9.61
N SER A 143 5.36 -6.50 -10.89
CA SER A 143 6.54 -5.73 -11.30
C SER A 143 6.25 -4.26 -11.02
N CYS A 144 7.08 -3.58 -10.24
CA CYS A 144 6.81 -2.25 -9.72
C CYS A 144 7.99 -1.31 -9.98
N ARG A 145 7.70 -0.06 -10.34
CA ARG A 145 8.68 1.03 -10.22
C ARG A 145 8.75 1.49 -8.76
N VAL A 146 9.96 1.63 -8.27
CA VAL A 146 10.26 2.20 -6.95
C VAL A 146 10.31 3.71 -7.08
N ARG A 147 9.33 4.39 -6.50
CA ARG A 147 9.17 5.84 -6.59
C ARG A 147 9.45 6.49 -5.23
N ARG A 148 10.37 7.46 -5.23
CA ARG A 148 10.50 8.40 -4.10
C ARG A 148 9.26 9.29 -4.04
N LEU A 149 8.64 9.37 -2.88
CA LEU A 149 7.58 10.33 -2.61
C LEU A 149 8.18 11.56 -1.93
N GLU A 150 7.96 12.72 -2.52
CA GLU A 150 8.45 13.99 -1.96
C GLU A 150 7.74 14.31 -0.63
N ARG A 151 8.35 15.18 0.18
CA ARG A 151 7.77 15.54 1.50
C ARG A 151 6.35 16.09 1.40
N SER A 152 6.05 16.82 0.33
CA SER A 152 4.73 17.41 0.03
C SER A 152 3.78 16.47 -0.72
N ASP A 153 4.19 15.23 -1.03
CA ASP A 153 3.34 14.28 -1.75
C ASP A 153 2.15 13.84 -0.87
N PRO A 154 0.89 14.02 -1.31
CA PRO A 154 -0.28 13.66 -0.51
C PRO A 154 -0.32 12.17 -0.14
N LEU A 155 0.24 11.29 -0.97
CA LEU A 155 0.28 9.85 -0.70
C LEU A 155 1.27 9.53 0.43
N ARG A 156 2.35 10.29 0.52
CA ARG A 156 3.30 10.22 1.64
C ARG A 156 2.61 10.61 2.94
N GLU A 157 1.89 11.73 2.95
CA GLU A 157 1.17 12.20 4.13
C GLU A 157 0.06 11.22 4.57
N ALA A 158 -0.73 10.70 3.63
CA ALA A 158 -1.75 9.70 3.90
C ALA A 158 -1.16 8.43 4.55
N THR A 159 -0.02 7.96 4.01
CA THR A 159 0.68 6.77 4.54
C THR A 159 1.22 7.02 5.94
N TRP A 160 1.79 8.21 6.18
CA TRP A 160 2.30 8.61 7.48
C TRP A 160 1.20 8.58 8.55
N TRP A 161 0.08 9.29 8.31
CA TRP A 161 -1.02 9.34 9.28
C TRP A 161 -1.69 7.97 9.46
N HIS A 162 -1.83 7.17 8.39
CA HIS A 162 -2.30 5.80 8.51
C HIS A 162 -1.42 4.99 9.47
N ASN A 163 -0.11 4.98 9.28
CA ASN A 163 0.79 4.17 10.10
C ASN A 163 0.91 4.71 11.53
N PHE A 164 0.85 6.02 11.72
CA PHE A 164 0.89 6.65 13.04
C PHE A 164 -0.31 6.30 13.93
N LEU A 165 -1.46 5.93 13.33
CA LEU A 165 -2.60 5.42 14.08
C LEU A 165 -2.35 4.06 14.73
N PHE A 166 -1.49 3.23 14.13
CA PHE A 166 -1.16 1.89 14.62
C PHE A 166 0.19 1.79 15.32
N ASN A 167 1.12 2.69 15.01
CA ASN A 167 2.43 2.80 15.63
C ASN A 167 2.65 4.26 16.09
N PRO A 168 2.38 4.59 17.37
CA PRO A 168 2.61 5.94 17.88
C PRO A 168 4.10 6.32 17.97
N ASN A 169 5.00 5.33 17.94
CA ASN A 169 6.46 5.51 18.00
C ASN A 169 7.10 5.49 16.61
N LEU A 170 6.33 5.87 15.58
CA LEU A 170 6.82 5.94 14.22
C LEU A 170 7.90 7.03 14.13
N ASP A 171 9.05 6.68 13.55
CA ASP A 171 10.20 7.57 13.45
C ASP A 171 9.88 8.79 12.57
N ALA A 172 10.20 10.00 13.04
CA ALA A 172 9.92 11.24 12.30
C ALA A 172 10.65 11.29 10.94
N ASP A 173 11.79 10.61 10.84
CA ASP A 173 12.60 10.49 9.63
C ASP A 173 12.30 9.21 8.85
N THR A 174 11.20 8.50 9.15
CA THR A 174 10.81 7.32 8.37
C THR A 174 10.74 7.68 6.90
N GLU A 175 11.33 6.83 6.08
CA GLU A 175 11.27 6.96 4.65
C GLU A 175 10.00 6.30 4.14
N ILE A 176 9.28 7.00 3.25
CA ILE A 176 8.05 6.48 2.64
C ILE A 176 8.27 6.40 1.14
N VAL A 177 8.03 5.22 0.59
CA VAL A 177 8.28 4.91 -0.82
C VAL A 177 7.01 4.39 -1.47
N GLY A 178 6.80 4.80 -2.71
CA GLY A 178 5.72 4.30 -3.56
C GLY A 178 6.20 3.15 -4.43
N PHE A 179 5.34 2.16 -4.62
CA PHE A 179 5.51 1.05 -5.54
C PHE A 179 4.41 1.15 -6.59
N GLU A 180 4.77 1.58 -7.79
CA GLU A 180 3.85 1.79 -8.90
C GLU A 180 3.88 0.55 -9.83
N PRO A 181 2.82 -0.27 -9.86
CA PRO A 181 2.82 -1.49 -10.66
C PRO A 181 2.87 -1.20 -12.16
N ILE A 182 3.75 -1.93 -12.84
CA ILE A 182 3.82 -2.05 -14.30
C ILE A 182 2.92 -3.23 -14.68
N TRP A 183 1.64 -2.96 -14.91
CA TRP A 183 0.63 -4.01 -15.05
C TRP A 183 0.86 -4.97 -16.22
N SER A 184 1.50 -4.51 -17.31
CA SER A 184 1.87 -5.36 -18.46
C SER A 184 2.89 -6.45 -18.11
N GLU A 185 3.73 -6.20 -17.11
CA GLU A 185 4.77 -7.12 -16.63
C GLU A 185 4.31 -7.92 -15.40
N SER A 186 3.19 -7.53 -14.80
CA SER A 186 2.65 -8.17 -13.61
C SER A 186 1.84 -9.43 -13.96
N ARG A 187 1.68 -10.33 -12.99
CA ARG A 187 0.98 -11.62 -13.17
C ARG A 187 0.07 -11.94 -11.99
N ALA A 188 -0.97 -12.74 -12.25
CA ALA A 188 -1.84 -13.32 -11.23
C ALA A 188 -1.90 -14.84 -11.39
N TYR A 189 -2.06 -15.53 -10.26
CA TYR A 189 -2.19 -16.97 -10.19
C TYR A 189 -3.40 -17.35 -9.31
N PRO A 190 -4.36 -18.14 -9.84
CA PRO A 190 -4.48 -18.51 -11.25
C PRO A 190 -4.65 -17.29 -12.17
N PRO A 191 -4.35 -17.41 -13.48
CA PRO A 191 -4.60 -16.35 -14.46
C PRO A 191 -6.07 -15.89 -14.44
N LEU A 192 -6.29 -14.62 -14.81
CA LEU A 192 -7.61 -13.98 -14.82
C LEU A 192 -8.46 -14.36 -16.02
#